data_AF-A0A9D5AK25-F1
#
_entry.id   AF-A0A9D5AK25-F1
#
_cell.length_a   1.000
_cell.length_b   1.000
_cell.length_c   1.000
_cell.angle_alpha   90.00
_cell.angle_beta   90.00
_cell.angle_gamma   90.00
#
_symmetry.space_group_name_H-M   'P 1'
#
loop_
_entity.id
_entity.type
_entity.pdbx_description
1 polymer ?
#
loop_
_entity_poly.entity_id
_entity_poly.type
_entity_poly.pdbx_seq_one_letter_code
_entity_poly.pdbx_strand_id
1 'polypeptide(L)'
;KPAYGSKDLHFSTQYSQSFSVQCLACLWKQHWSYWRNPPYTAVRFFFTTFIGLMFGTIFWDLGRKYSNRQDLFNAFGSMYTAVLFLGVQNSSAVQPVVAVERSVFYRERAAGMYSALPYAFAQVIIELPYVFIQAISYGVIVYAMIGFDWTLEKFFWYIFFMYFTLCYFTFYGMMAVAITPNHHVASIVASAFYAIWNLFSGFVVPRP
;
A
#
# COMPACT_ATOMS: atom_id res chain seq x y z
N LYS A 1 -35.70 -12.85 -32.17
CA LYS A 1 -35.72 -11.55 -32.89
C LYS A 1 -36.70 -10.64 -32.17
N PRO A 2 -36.36 -9.36 -31.93
CA PRO A 2 -37.34 -8.42 -31.37
C PRO A 2 -38.53 -8.28 -32.33
N ALA A 3 -39.71 -7.94 -31.78
CA ALA A 3 -40.97 -7.90 -32.54
C ALA A 3 -40.92 -6.82 -33.64
N TYR A 4 -41.59 -7.07 -34.76
CA TYR A 4 -41.59 -6.15 -35.91
C TYR A 4 -42.17 -4.79 -35.49
N GLY A 5 -41.36 -3.73 -35.52
CA GLY A 5 -41.74 -2.38 -35.06
C GLY A 5 -41.29 -1.98 -33.66
N SER A 6 -40.53 -2.82 -32.94
CA SER A 6 -39.92 -2.40 -31.67
C SER A 6 -38.87 -1.31 -31.89
N LYS A 7 -38.98 -0.19 -31.17
CA LYS A 7 -37.94 0.83 -31.12
C LYS A 7 -36.75 0.34 -30.30
N ASP A 8 -35.53 0.65 -30.74
CA ASP A 8 -34.33 0.35 -29.97
C ASP A 8 -34.39 1.03 -28.60
N LEU A 9 -34.04 0.29 -27.56
CA LEU A 9 -33.96 0.80 -26.19
C LEU A 9 -32.81 1.82 -26.12
N HIS A 10 -33.14 3.10 -26.06
CA HIS A 10 -32.18 4.17 -25.86
C HIS A 10 -32.13 4.54 -24.38
N PHE A 11 -31.01 4.23 -23.72
CA PHE A 11 -30.76 4.67 -22.35
C PHE A 11 -30.15 6.08 -22.36
N SER A 12 -30.62 6.96 -21.48
CA SER A 12 -30.10 8.33 -21.36
C SER A 12 -28.69 8.39 -20.75
N THR A 13 -28.29 7.35 -20.01
CA THR A 13 -26.99 7.26 -19.35
C THR A 13 -26.36 5.90 -19.56
N GLN A 14 -25.02 5.87 -19.64
CA GLN A 14 -24.25 4.62 -19.76
C GLN A 14 -24.38 3.72 -18.51
N TYR A 15 -24.60 4.33 -17.33
CA TYR A 15 -24.77 3.63 -16.06
C TYR A 15 -26.11 4.00 -15.41
N SER A 16 -26.74 3.04 -14.72
CA SER A 16 -28.07 3.21 -14.14
C SER A 16 -28.10 4.07 -12.87
N GLN A 17 -26.97 4.25 -12.20
CA GLN A 17 -26.87 4.93 -10.89
C GLN A 17 -25.83 6.04 -10.91
N SER A 18 -25.99 7.00 -9.99
CA SER A 18 -25.05 8.13 -9.83
C SER A 18 -23.66 7.67 -9.38
N PHE A 19 -22.66 8.51 -9.61
CA PHE A 19 -21.26 8.24 -9.27
C PHE A 19 -21.07 7.90 -7.78
N SER A 20 -21.72 8.63 -6.88
CA SER A 20 -21.59 8.42 -5.43
C SER A 20 -22.15 7.06 -5.00
N VAL A 21 -23.27 6.64 -5.58
CA VAL A 21 -23.87 5.32 -5.30
C VAL A 21 -22.96 4.21 -5.81
N GLN A 22 -22.37 4.38 -7.00
CA GLN A 22 -21.37 3.44 -7.53
C GLN A 22 -20.15 3.33 -6.59
N CYS A 23 -19.66 4.46 -6.06
CA CYS A 23 -18.50 4.50 -5.18
C CYS A 23 -18.80 3.78 -3.85
N LEU A 24 -19.95 4.07 -3.23
CA LEU A 24 -20.36 3.42 -1.99
C LEU A 24 -20.57 1.91 -2.18
N ALA A 25 -21.18 1.50 -3.30
CA ALA A 25 -21.35 0.09 -3.61
C ALA A 25 -20.02 -0.63 -3.85
N CYS A 26 -19.07 0.02 -4.55
CA CYS A 26 -17.73 -0.51 -4.73
C CYS A 26 -16.98 -0.63 -3.39
N LEU A 27 -17.09 0.37 -2.52
CA LEU A 27 -16.47 0.36 -1.20
C LEU A 27 -17.05 -0.74 -0.32
N TRP A 28 -18.37 -0.92 -0.33
CA TRP A 28 -19.03 -2.03 0.36
C TRP A 28 -18.51 -3.38 -0.14
N LYS A 29 -18.44 -3.57 -1.47
CA LYS A 29 -17.88 -4.79 -2.07
C LYS A 29 -16.44 -5.04 -1.63
N GLN A 30 -15.61 -4.00 -1.68
CA GLN A 30 -14.20 -4.06 -1.29
C GLN A 30 -14.04 -4.40 0.20
N HIS A 31 -14.84 -3.79 1.06
CA HIS A 31 -14.85 -4.11 2.49
C HIS A 31 -15.14 -5.59 2.76
N TRP A 32 -16.16 -6.15 2.09
CA TRP A 32 -16.46 -7.59 2.21
C TRP A 32 -15.38 -8.48 1.60
N SER A 33 -14.75 -8.07 0.49
CA SER A 33 -13.62 -8.79 -0.13
C SER A 33 -12.46 -8.92 0.87
N TYR A 34 -12.04 -7.81 1.47
CA TYR A 34 -10.93 -7.77 2.43
C TYR A 34 -11.28 -8.52 3.72
N TRP A 35 -12.50 -8.33 4.24
CA TRP A 35 -12.95 -9.04 5.44
C TRP A 35 -13.02 -10.56 5.25
N ARG A 36 -13.49 -11.02 4.08
CA ARG A 36 -13.61 -12.46 3.77
C ARG A 36 -12.33 -13.10 3.23
N ASN A 37 -11.30 -12.30 2.96
CA ASN A 37 -9.98 -12.78 2.57
C ASN A 37 -8.93 -12.53 3.68
N PRO A 38 -9.08 -13.16 4.87
CA PRO A 38 -8.16 -12.98 5.98
C PRO A 38 -6.71 -13.38 5.68
N PRO A 39 -6.38 -14.35 4.79
CA PRO A 39 -4.97 -14.66 4.50
C PRO A 39 -4.19 -13.43 4.06
N TYR A 40 -4.76 -12.57 3.23
CA TYR A 40 -4.05 -11.39 2.75
C TYR A 40 -3.68 -10.42 3.89
N THR A 41 -4.68 -10.02 4.65
CA THR A 41 -4.53 -9.05 5.73
C THR A 41 -3.71 -9.63 6.88
N ALA A 42 -4.00 -10.86 7.31
CA ALA A 42 -3.28 -11.51 8.40
C ALA A 42 -1.80 -11.73 8.08
N VAL A 43 -1.48 -12.13 6.85
CA VAL A 43 -0.10 -12.33 6.41
C VAL A 43 0.66 -11.00 6.39
N ARG A 44 0.05 -9.91 5.89
CA ARG A 44 0.68 -8.56 5.94
C ARG A 44 0.98 -8.14 7.37
N PHE A 45 0.03 -8.31 8.29
CA PHE A 45 0.25 -7.96 9.71
C PHE A 45 1.33 -8.83 10.35
N PHE A 46 1.27 -10.15 10.17
CA PHE A 46 2.23 -11.08 10.73
C PHE A 46 3.67 -10.79 10.26
N PHE A 47 3.87 -10.62 8.95
CA PHE A 47 5.19 -10.27 8.42
C PHE A 47 5.68 -8.92 8.93
N THR A 48 4.78 -7.94 9.05
CA THR A 48 5.15 -6.62 9.56
C THR A 48 5.60 -6.66 11.02
N THR A 49 4.88 -7.39 11.87
CA THR A 49 5.28 -7.61 13.26
C THR A 49 6.61 -8.34 13.35
N PHE A 50 6.80 -9.40 12.56
CA PHE A 50 8.06 -10.15 12.54
C PHE A 50 9.25 -9.29 12.09
N ILE A 51 9.07 -8.53 11.01
CA ILE A 51 10.09 -7.60 10.48
C ILE A 51 10.37 -6.48 11.50
N GLY A 52 9.34 -5.94 12.15
CA GLY A 52 9.49 -4.95 13.21
C GLY A 52 10.30 -5.46 14.39
N LEU A 53 10.04 -6.69 14.85
CA LEU A 53 10.84 -7.33 15.90
C LEU A 53 12.27 -7.57 15.44
N MET A 54 12.47 -8.09 14.23
CA MET A 54 13.81 -8.34 13.68
C MET A 54 14.63 -7.05 13.61
N PHE A 55 14.10 -5.98 13.01
CA PHE A 55 14.80 -4.70 12.97
C PHE A 55 14.95 -4.06 14.35
N GLY A 56 13.95 -4.17 15.22
CA GLY A 56 14.05 -3.70 16.60
C GLY A 56 15.16 -4.41 17.38
N THR A 57 15.38 -5.71 17.18
CA THR A 57 16.49 -6.45 17.80
C THR A 57 17.86 -6.11 17.20
N ILE A 58 17.94 -5.95 15.88
CA ILE A 58 19.20 -5.61 15.20
C ILE A 58 19.70 -4.22 15.63
N PHE A 59 18.77 -3.28 15.83
CA PHE A 59 19.08 -1.88 16.16
C PHE A 59 18.75 -1.52 17.61
N TRP A 60 18.90 -2.50 18.51
CA TRP A 60 18.57 -2.35 19.92
C TRP A 60 19.35 -1.21 20.59
N ASP A 61 18.63 -0.32 21.28
CA ASP A 61 19.18 0.81 22.06
C ASP A 61 20.14 1.73 21.27
N LEU A 62 19.98 1.76 19.94
CA LEU A 62 20.77 2.63 19.07
C LEU A 62 20.36 4.11 19.24
N GLY A 63 19.11 4.36 19.60
CA GLY A 63 18.53 5.69 19.84
C GLY A 63 19.05 6.41 21.09
N ARG A 64 20.03 5.85 21.82
CA ARG A 64 20.71 6.54 22.93
C ARG A 64 22.18 6.83 22.65
N LYS A 65 22.72 6.30 21.55
CA LYS A 65 24.15 6.38 21.21
C LYS A 65 24.37 7.35 20.05
N TYR A 66 24.43 8.65 20.35
CA TYR A 66 24.67 9.71 19.37
C TYR A 66 26.08 10.31 19.42
N SER A 67 26.99 9.71 20.20
CA SER A 67 28.28 10.35 20.52
C SER A 67 29.25 10.37 19.34
N ASN A 68 29.14 9.43 18.40
CA ASN A 68 30.02 9.34 17.23
C ASN A 68 29.24 9.52 15.93
N ARG A 69 29.89 10.14 14.93
CA ARG A 69 29.36 10.27 13.56
C ARG A 69 28.99 8.92 12.95
N GLN A 70 29.73 7.87 13.28
CA GLN A 70 29.46 6.52 12.81
C GLN A 70 28.14 5.96 13.37
N ASP A 71 27.85 6.20 14.66
CA ASP A 71 26.63 5.70 15.29
C ASP A 71 25.39 6.39 14.72
N LEU A 72 25.51 7.70 14.45
CA LEU A 72 24.50 8.47 13.70
C LEU A 72 24.28 7.90 12.28
N PHE A 73 25.36 7.64 11.54
CA PHE A 73 25.25 7.07 10.19
C PHE A 73 24.60 5.67 10.21
N ASN A 74 24.96 4.85 11.20
CA ASN A 74 24.35 3.53 11.39
C ASN A 74 22.85 3.65 11.72
N ALA A 75 22.45 4.61 12.55
CA ALA A 75 21.05 4.87 12.88
C ALA A 75 20.25 5.31 11.65
N PHE A 76 20.74 6.27 10.86
CA PHE A 76 20.06 6.66 9.63
C PHE A 76 19.99 5.54 8.59
N GLY A 77 21.07 4.76 8.43
CA GLY A 77 21.09 3.59 7.55
C GLY A 77 20.11 2.51 7.99
N SER A 78 19.98 2.28 9.29
CA SER A 78 19.03 1.33 9.85
C SER A 78 17.58 1.67 9.50
N MET A 79 17.20 2.93 9.69
CA MET A 79 15.86 3.43 9.39
C MET A 79 15.59 3.36 7.88
N TYR A 80 16.57 3.76 7.07
CA TYR A 80 16.49 3.69 5.62
C TYR A 80 16.24 2.27 5.10
N THR A 81 17.07 1.31 5.53
CA THR A 81 16.94 -0.09 5.11
C THR A 81 15.62 -0.70 5.58
N ALA A 82 15.19 -0.40 6.81
CA ALA A 82 13.95 -0.94 7.35
C ALA A 82 12.71 -0.43 6.60
N VAL A 83 12.67 0.87 6.31
CA VAL A 83 11.59 1.51 5.52
C VAL A 83 11.52 0.93 4.12
N LEU A 84 12.66 0.79 3.43
CA LEU A 84 12.70 0.23 2.10
C LEU A 84 12.26 -1.23 2.07
N PHE A 85 12.78 -2.04 3.00
CA PHE A 85 12.44 -3.45 3.06
C PHE A 85 10.94 -3.64 3.30
N LEU A 86 10.39 -2.96 4.31
CA LEU A 86 8.97 -3.03 4.64
C LEU A 86 8.10 -2.47 3.51
N GLY A 87 8.51 -1.39 2.86
CA GLY A 87 7.82 -0.78 1.74
C GLY A 87 7.74 -1.70 0.52
N VAL A 88 8.86 -2.28 0.11
CA VAL A 88 8.92 -3.22 -1.02
C VAL A 88 8.07 -4.45 -0.74
N GLN A 89 8.15 -5.03 0.46
CA GLN A 89 7.33 -6.19 0.84
C GLN A 89 5.82 -5.87 0.79
N ASN A 90 5.41 -4.69 1.24
CA ASN A 90 4.01 -4.25 1.18
C ASN A 90 3.50 -4.13 -0.26
N SER A 91 4.31 -3.55 -1.14
CA SER A 91 3.96 -3.49 -2.56
C SER A 91 3.86 -4.89 -3.18
N SER A 92 4.85 -5.76 -2.97
CA SER A 92 4.81 -7.11 -3.52
C SER A 92 3.61 -7.92 -3.02
N ALA A 93 3.17 -7.70 -1.78
CA ALA A 93 1.99 -8.36 -1.22
C ALA A 93 0.67 -7.90 -1.87
N VAL A 94 0.52 -6.60 -2.21
CA VAL A 94 -0.72 -6.08 -2.81
C VAL A 94 -0.90 -6.48 -4.28
N GLN A 95 0.20 -6.70 -5.01
CA GLN A 95 0.16 -7.00 -6.45
C GLN A 95 -0.73 -8.20 -6.85
N PRO A 96 -0.60 -9.40 -6.25
CA PRO A 96 -1.43 -10.54 -6.62
C PRO A 96 -2.92 -10.32 -6.30
N VAL A 97 -3.24 -9.64 -5.19
CA VAL A 97 -4.63 -9.35 -4.79
C VAL A 97 -5.29 -8.44 -5.82
N VAL A 98 -4.62 -7.34 -6.18
CA VAL A 98 -5.12 -6.39 -7.18
C VAL A 98 -5.26 -7.04 -8.55
N ALA A 99 -4.36 -7.97 -8.91
CA ALA A 99 -4.43 -8.67 -10.18
C ALA A 99 -5.70 -9.55 -10.28
N VAL A 100 -6.06 -10.24 -9.20
CA VAL A 100 -7.30 -11.02 -9.11
C VAL A 100 -8.52 -10.10 -9.18
N GLU A 101 -8.56 -9.03 -8.39
CA GLU A 101 -9.69 -8.09 -8.38
C GLU A 101 -9.90 -7.38 -9.72
N ARG A 102 -8.81 -7.04 -10.43
CA ARG A 102 -8.87 -6.44 -11.76
C ARG A 102 -9.59 -7.33 -12.77
N SER A 103 -9.40 -8.66 -12.70
CA SER A 103 -10.10 -9.60 -13.59
C SER A 103 -11.62 -9.57 -13.38
N VAL A 104 -12.05 -9.44 -12.12
CA VAL A 104 -13.46 -9.29 -11.75
C VAL A 104 -13.99 -7.93 -12.23
N PHE A 105 -13.23 -6.86 -12.02
CA PHE A 105 -13.57 -5.51 -12.49
C PHE A 105 -13.79 -5.45 -14.00
N TYR A 106 -12.92 -6.06 -14.81
CA TYR A 106 -13.09 -6.08 -16.27
C TYR A 106 -14.38 -6.78 -16.69
N ARG A 107 -14.76 -7.86 -16.02
CA ARG A 107 -16.03 -8.54 -16.25
C ARG A 107 -17.23 -7.68 -15.86
N GLU A 108 -17.20 -7.03 -14.70
CA GLU A 108 -18.29 -6.18 -14.20
C GLU A 108 -18.45 -4.90 -15.02
N ARG A 109 -17.33 -4.33 -15.50
CA ARG A 109 -17.33 -3.19 -16.41
C ARG A 109 -17.86 -3.56 -17.79
N ALA A 110 -17.51 -4.73 -18.32
CA ALA A 110 -18.08 -5.22 -19.58
C ALA A 110 -19.59 -5.45 -19.50
N ALA A 111 -20.10 -5.81 -18.32
CA ALA A 111 -21.53 -5.90 -18.02
C ALA A 111 -22.21 -4.53 -17.77
N GLY A 112 -21.48 -3.41 -17.84
CA GLY A 112 -22.02 -2.07 -17.66
C GLY A 112 -22.43 -1.72 -16.21
N MET A 113 -21.91 -2.43 -15.20
CA MET A 113 -22.37 -2.26 -13.82
C MET A 113 -21.92 -0.93 -13.18
N TYR A 114 -20.67 -0.53 -13.39
CA TYR A 114 -20.10 0.71 -12.83
C TYR A 114 -18.86 1.17 -13.60
N SER A 115 -18.47 2.44 -13.41
CA SER A 115 -17.32 3.07 -14.07
C SER A 115 -15.97 2.80 -13.38
N ALA A 116 -14.84 3.07 -14.06
CA ALA A 116 -13.51 2.77 -13.52
C ALA A 116 -13.12 3.61 -12.29
N LEU A 117 -13.58 4.87 -12.24
CA LEU A 117 -13.20 5.82 -11.19
C LEU A 117 -13.76 5.46 -9.80
N PRO A 118 -15.07 5.14 -9.63
CA PRO A 118 -15.61 4.66 -8.36
C PRO A 118 -14.87 3.44 -7.80
N TYR A 119 -14.45 2.54 -8.67
CA TYR A 119 -13.66 1.37 -8.29
C TYR A 119 -12.28 1.76 -7.78
N ALA A 120 -11.57 2.66 -8.49
CA ALA A 120 -10.26 3.13 -8.06
C ALA A 120 -10.33 3.85 -6.69
N PHE A 121 -11.34 4.71 -6.48
CA PHE A 121 -11.54 5.36 -5.17
C PHE A 121 -11.84 4.36 -4.06
N ALA A 122 -12.74 3.40 -4.30
CA ALA A 122 -13.04 2.36 -3.33
C ALA A 122 -11.80 1.54 -2.94
N GLN A 123 -10.94 1.20 -3.92
CA GLN A 123 -9.71 0.45 -3.70
C GLN A 123 -8.66 1.25 -2.90
N VAL A 124 -8.57 2.56 -3.11
CA VAL A 124 -7.68 3.43 -2.32
C VAL A 124 -8.20 3.58 -0.88
N ILE A 125 -9.50 3.83 -0.72
CA ILE A 125 -10.10 4.09 0.59
C ILE A 125 -10.03 2.86 1.50
N ILE A 126 -10.20 1.65 0.96
CA ILE A 126 -10.15 0.43 1.77
C ILE A 126 -8.73 0.14 2.29
N GLU A 127 -7.68 0.49 1.55
CA GLU A 127 -6.28 0.24 1.93
C GLU A 127 -5.80 1.16 3.07
N LEU A 128 -6.23 2.43 3.10
CA LEU A 128 -5.82 3.41 4.10
C LEU A 128 -5.93 2.91 5.57
N PRO A 129 -7.07 2.37 6.05
CA PRO A 129 -7.18 1.91 7.44
C PRO A 129 -6.28 0.71 7.74
N TYR A 130 -6.11 -0.24 6.81
CA TYR A 130 -5.24 -1.40 7.03
C TYR A 130 -3.77 -0.99 7.12
N VAL A 131 -3.33 -0.13 6.19
CA VAL A 131 -1.97 0.44 6.20
C VAL A 131 -1.73 1.28 7.46
N PHE A 132 -2.75 1.98 7.97
CA PHE A 132 -2.64 2.77 9.20
C PHE A 132 -2.40 1.89 10.43
N ILE A 133 -3.21 0.85 10.61
CA ILE A 133 -3.03 -0.10 11.72
C ILE A 133 -1.67 -0.79 11.61
N GLN A 134 -1.25 -1.13 10.39
CA GLN A 134 0.04 -1.73 10.13
C GLN A 134 1.19 -0.78 10.49
N ALA A 135 1.11 0.50 10.09
CA ALA A 135 2.09 1.52 10.45
C ALA A 135 2.20 1.72 11.97
N ILE A 136 1.07 1.71 12.68
CA ILE A 136 1.05 1.78 14.16
C ILE A 136 1.74 0.55 14.75
N SER A 137 1.36 -0.66 14.33
CA SER A 137 1.92 -1.90 14.88
C SER A 137 3.44 -1.95 14.71
N TYR A 138 3.93 -1.64 13.51
CA TYR A 138 5.36 -1.58 13.23
C TYR A 138 6.04 -0.48 14.02
N GLY A 139 5.44 0.71 13.99
CA GLY A 139 6.04 1.90 14.57
C GLY A 139 6.19 1.79 16.07
N VAL A 140 5.19 1.27 16.78
CA VAL A 140 5.27 1.03 18.24
C VAL A 140 6.40 0.06 18.60
N ILE A 141 6.53 -1.04 17.87
CA ILE A 141 7.56 -2.06 18.12
C ILE A 141 8.96 -1.45 17.93
N VAL A 142 9.21 -0.88 16.75
CA VAL A 142 10.53 -0.39 16.38
C VAL A 142 10.93 0.84 17.21
N TYR A 143 10.00 1.76 17.44
CA TYR A 143 10.24 2.95 18.25
C TYR A 143 10.60 2.60 19.70
N ALA A 144 9.91 1.61 20.27
CA ALA A 144 10.20 1.12 21.62
C ALA A 144 11.55 0.41 21.71
N MET A 145 11.88 -0.46 20.75
CA MET A 145 13.10 -1.28 20.79
C MET A 145 14.38 -0.50 20.44
N ILE A 146 14.30 0.48 19.53
CA ILE A 146 15.43 1.37 19.23
C ILE A 146 15.72 2.31 20.41
N GLY A 147 14.72 2.57 21.26
CA GLY A 147 14.87 3.41 22.44
C GLY A 147 14.86 4.90 22.12
N PHE A 148 14.05 5.33 21.15
CA PHE A 148 13.88 6.76 20.84
C PHE A 148 13.26 7.53 22.01
N ASP A 149 13.48 8.85 22.03
CA ASP A 149 12.90 9.74 23.03
C ASP A 149 11.38 9.75 22.97
N TRP A 150 10.71 9.26 24.01
CA TRP A 150 9.25 9.19 24.14
C TRP A 150 8.58 10.55 24.35
N THR A 151 8.77 11.48 23.42
CA THR A 151 7.95 12.69 23.34
C THR A 151 6.82 12.46 22.35
N LEU A 152 5.62 12.91 22.74
CA LEU A 152 4.40 12.72 21.96
C LEU A 152 4.57 13.25 20.53
N GLU A 153 5.17 14.42 20.38
CA GLU A 153 5.46 15.05 19.10
C GLU A 153 6.37 14.20 18.20
N LYS A 154 7.50 13.70 18.72
CA LYS A 154 8.44 12.88 17.92
C LYS A 154 7.81 11.56 17.51
N PHE A 155 7.02 10.96 18.39
CA PHE A 155 6.30 9.72 18.11
C PHE A 155 5.25 9.91 17.00
N PHE A 156 4.44 10.97 17.09
CA PHE A 156 3.44 11.27 16.05
C PHE A 156 4.09 11.56 14.70
N TRP A 157 5.19 12.32 14.66
CA TRP A 157 5.95 12.54 13.44
C TRP A 157 6.48 11.24 12.83
N TYR A 158 7.01 10.36 13.68
CA TYR A 158 7.51 9.06 13.23
C TYR A 158 6.38 8.21 12.60
N ILE A 159 5.24 8.08 13.26
CA ILE A 159 4.08 7.35 12.72
C ILE A 159 3.55 8.01 11.45
N PHE A 160 3.50 9.34 11.40
CA PHE A 160 3.06 10.09 10.22
C PHE A 160 3.93 9.75 9.00
N PHE A 161 5.25 9.91 9.10
CA PHE A 161 6.14 9.60 7.98
C PHE A 161 6.07 8.13 7.60
N MET A 162 6.07 7.21 8.57
CA MET A 162 5.96 5.77 8.30
C MET A 162 4.66 5.43 7.56
N TYR A 163 3.53 5.99 7.98
CA TYR A 163 2.23 5.77 7.35
C TYR A 163 2.23 6.26 5.89
N PHE A 164 2.67 7.48 5.63
CA PHE A 164 2.70 8.02 4.27
C PHE A 164 3.68 7.26 3.37
N THR A 165 4.82 6.81 3.89
CA THR A 165 5.75 5.98 3.13
C THR A 165 5.14 4.62 2.77
N LEU A 166 4.46 3.95 3.70
CA LEU A 166 3.78 2.68 3.41
C LEU A 166 2.63 2.86 2.41
N CYS A 167 1.86 3.94 2.52
CA CYS A 167 0.86 4.32 1.52
C CYS A 167 1.49 4.50 0.14
N TYR A 168 2.61 5.23 0.04
CA TYR A 168 3.32 5.45 -1.22
C TYR A 168 3.72 4.12 -1.89
N PHE A 169 4.34 3.21 -1.14
CA PHE A 169 4.73 1.90 -1.67
C PHE A 169 3.52 1.04 -2.07
N THR A 170 2.47 1.03 -1.25
CA THR A 170 1.25 0.25 -1.52
C THR A 170 0.56 0.74 -2.79
N PHE A 171 0.31 2.05 -2.90
CA PHE A 171 -0.32 2.64 -4.09
C PHE A 171 0.53 2.49 -5.35
N TYR A 172 1.86 2.58 -5.22
CA TYR A 172 2.74 2.29 -6.33
C TYR A 172 2.63 0.83 -6.81
N GLY A 173 2.56 -0.14 -5.88
CA GLY A 173 2.33 -1.54 -6.22
C GLY A 173 1.01 -1.76 -6.98
N MET A 174 -0.07 -1.09 -6.55
CA MET A 174 -1.36 -1.16 -7.24
C MET A 174 -1.31 -0.54 -8.63
N MET A 175 -0.63 0.61 -8.78
CA MET A 175 -0.41 1.26 -10.07
C MET A 175 0.40 0.37 -11.02
N ALA A 176 1.46 -0.29 -10.52
CA ALA A 176 2.30 -1.18 -11.31
C ALA A 176 1.48 -2.34 -11.90
N VAL A 177 0.53 -2.90 -11.15
CA VAL A 177 -0.40 -3.92 -11.67
C VAL A 177 -1.41 -3.33 -12.65
N ALA A 178 -1.88 -2.10 -12.43
CA ALA A 178 -2.83 -1.47 -13.34
C ALA A 178 -2.26 -1.28 -14.76
N ILE A 179 -0.96 -0.96 -14.88
CA ILE A 179 -0.29 -0.70 -16.16
C ILE A 179 0.31 -1.96 -16.83
N THR A 180 0.47 -3.06 -16.10
CA THR A 180 1.10 -4.29 -16.62
C THR A 180 0.09 -5.40 -16.86
N PRO A 181 0.32 -6.33 -17.81
CA PRO A 181 -0.61 -7.40 -18.09
C PRO A 181 -0.69 -8.44 -16.96
N ASN A 182 0.39 -8.68 -16.22
CA ASN A 182 0.47 -9.70 -15.18
C ASN A 182 1.27 -9.20 -13.96
N HIS A 183 0.91 -9.66 -12.76
CA HIS A 183 1.58 -9.33 -11.51
C HIS A 183 3.08 -9.71 -11.49
N HIS A 184 3.49 -10.78 -12.18
CA HIS A 184 4.93 -11.10 -12.32
C HIS A 184 5.69 -9.98 -13.05
N VAL A 185 5.13 -9.45 -14.13
CA VAL A 185 5.71 -8.33 -14.88
C VAL A 185 5.65 -7.05 -14.03
N ALA A 186 4.55 -6.84 -13.29
CA ALA A 186 4.42 -5.74 -12.34
C ALA A 186 5.56 -5.72 -11.31
N SER A 187 5.88 -6.89 -10.73
CA SER A 187 6.96 -7.01 -9.75
C SER A 187 8.33 -6.69 -10.35
N ILE A 188 8.59 -7.12 -11.59
CA ILE A 188 9.85 -6.82 -12.29
C ILE A 188 9.96 -5.31 -12.55
N VAL A 189 8.93 -4.69 -13.12
CA VAL A 189 8.90 -3.25 -13.40
C VAL A 189 9.04 -2.46 -12.09
N ALA A 190 8.28 -2.82 -11.06
CA ALA A 190 8.35 -2.18 -9.76
C ALA A 190 9.76 -2.24 -9.15
N SER A 191 10.44 -3.38 -9.27
CA SER A 191 11.80 -3.55 -8.75
C SER A 191 12.83 -2.63 -9.43
N ALA A 192 12.70 -2.40 -10.73
CA ALA A 192 13.57 -1.46 -11.46
C ALA A 192 13.41 -0.02 -10.94
N PHE A 193 12.17 0.42 -10.71
CA PHE A 193 11.91 1.74 -10.13
C PHE A 193 12.35 1.85 -8.67
N TYR A 194 12.24 0.79 -7.87
CA TYR A 194 12.79 0.78 -6.52
C TYR A 194 14.29 1.01 -6.52
N ALA A 195 15.03 0.41 -7.44
CA ALA A 195 16.47 0.65 -7.57
C ALA A 195 16.79 2.12 -7.89
N ILE A 196 16.01 2.74 -8.80
CA ILE A 196 16.17 4.15 -9.15
C ILE A 196 15.87 5.05 -7.94
N TRP A 197 14.73 4.84 -7.27
CA TRP A 197 14.37 5.63 -6.08
C TRP A 197 15.36 5.45 -4.94
N ASN A 198 15.87 4.24 -4.74
CA ASN A 198 16.90 3.93 -3.77
C ASN A 198 18.18 4.73 -4.05
N LEU A 199 18.63 4.75 -5.31
CA LEU A 199 19.83 5.49 -5.72
C LEU A 199 19.69 7.00 -5.49
N PHE A 200 18.53 7.58 -5.84
CA PHE A 200 18.27 9.02 -5.73
C PHE A 200 17.67 9.46 -4.38
N SER A 201 17.55 8.55 -3.42
CA SER A 201 17.00 8.82 -2.08
C SER A 201 17.88 9.76 -1.23
N GLY A 202 19.13 9.98 -1.63
CA GLY A 202 20.09 10.83 -0.92
C GLY A 202 20.87 10.12 0.19
N PHE A 203 20.58 8.84 0.47
CA PHE A 203 21.36 8.04 1.42
C PHE A 203 22.57 7.36 0.76
N VAL A 204 22.37 6.70 -0.38
CA VAL A 204 23.45 5.99 -1.12
C VAL A 204 24.38 6.94 -1.85
N VAL A 205 23.82 7.97 -2.49
CA VAL A 205 24.57 9.06 -3.12
C VAL A 205 24.34 10.32 -2.30
N PRO A 206 25.31 10.73 -1.46
CA PRO A 206 25.20 11.97 -0.69
C PRO A 206 25.13 13.14 -1.67
N ARG A 207 24.17 14.05 -1.46
CA ARG A 207 24.15 15.32 -2.20
C ARG A 207 25.32 16.20 -1.70
N PRO A 208 26.02 16.91 -2.60
CA PRO A 208 27.13 17.80 -2.23
C PRO A 208 26.69 18.93 -1.31
#